data_AF-A0ABD0RNB1-F1
#
_entry.id   AF-A0ABD0RNB1-F1
#
_cell.length_a   1.000
_cell.length_b   1.000
_cell.length_c   1.000
_cell.angle_alpha   90.00
_cell.angle_beta   90.00
_cell.angle_gamma   90.00
#
_symmetry.space_group_name_H-M   'P 1'
#
loop_
_entity.id
_entity.type
_entity.pdbx_description
1 polymer ?
#
loop_
_entity_poly.entity_id
_entity_poly.type
_entity_poly.pdbx_seq_one_letter_code
_entity_poly.pdbx_strand_id
1 'polypeptide(L)'
;FVKTDAYVRAMTEKRVVITEFGTCAYPDPCKNIFSRFFSYFKGVEVTDNCLVNVYPIGEDFYAVTETNYITKVNVETLETLKK
;
A
#
# COMPACT_ATOMS: atom_id res chain seq x y z
N PHE A 1 4.72 7.69 9.64
CA PHE A 1 4.22 7.27 8.32
C PHE A 1 3.04 6.34 8.50
N VAL A 2 2.04 6.43 7.61
CA VAL A 2 0.94 5.46 7.58
C VAL A 2 1.53 4.11 7.17
N LYS A 3 1.36 3.09 8.02
CA LYS A 3 1.94 1.74 7.84
C LYS A 3 1.08 0.92 6.86
N THR A 4 0.93 1.42 5.64
CA THR A 4 0.21 0.76 4.53
C THR A 4 1.05 -0.39 3.95
N ASP A 5 0.46 -1.26 3.12
CA ASP A 5 1.21 -2.33 2.44
C ASP A 5 2.28 -1.73 1.50
N ALA A 6 1.96 -0.63 0.82
CA ALA A 6 2.92 0.10 0.00
C ALA A 6 4.15 0.54 0.82
N TYR A 7 3.93 1.10 2.01
CA TYR A 7 5.02 1.53 2.89
C TYR A 7 5.79 0.33 3.47
N VAL A 8 5.09 -0.63 4.06
CA VAL A 8 5.71 -1.76 4.76
C VAL A 8 6.56 -2.58 3.78
N ARG A 9 6.03 -2.92 2.61
CA ARG A 9 6.77 -3.71 1.60
C ARG A 9 7.94 -2.93 1.02
N ALA A 10 7.78 -1.64 0.77
CA ALA A 10 8.88 -0.82 0.28
C ALA A 10 10.04 -0.76 1.28
N MET A 11 9.74 -0.65 2.57
CA MET A 11 10.75 -0.66 3.63
C MET A 11 11.39 -2.04 3.82
N THR A 12 10.62 -3.13 3.68
CA THR A 12 11.15 -4.51 3.77
C THR A 12 12.07 -4.85 2.60
N GLU A 13 11.66 -4.54 1.37
CA GLU A 13 12.39 -4.89 0.15
C GLU A 13 13.39 -3.80 -0.29
N LYS A 14 13.41 -2.65 0.39
CA LYS A 14 14.28 -1.48 0.09
C LYS A 14 14.14 -0.97 -1.35
N ARG A 15 12.93 -1.04 -1.91
CA ARG A 15 12.60 -0.62 -3.29
C ARG A 15 11.11 -0.33 -3.43
N VAL A 16 10.69 0.27 -4.54
CA VAL A 16 9.26 0.41 -4.87
C VAL A 16 8.70 -0.94 -5.31
N VAL A 17 7.75 -1.48 -4.54
CA VAL A 17 7.16 -2.81 -4.77
C VAL A 17 5.74 -2.73 -5.33
N ILE A 18 4.99 -1.67 -4.99
CA ILE A 18 3.63 -1.42 -5.47
C ILE A 18 3.67 -0.22 -6.42
N THR A 19 2.96 -0.33 -7.54
CA THR A 19 2.85 0.77 -8.52
C THR A 19 2.01 1.90 -7.95
N GLU A 20 2.54 3.11 -8.03
CA GLU A 20 1.92 4.36 -7.62
C GLU A 20 1.41 5.14 -8.84
N PHE A 21 0.70 6.25 -8.61
CA PHE A 21 0.05 7.05 -9.66
C PHE A 21 0.95 7.35 -10.88
N GLY A 22 2.17 7.84 -10.64
CA GLY A 22 3.13 8.20 -11.69
C GLY A 22 4.36 7.30 -11.76
N THR A 23 4.44 6.26 -10.91
CA THR A 23 5.67 5.47 -10.72
C THR A 23 5.35 3.98 -10.78
N CYS A 24 5.82 3.33 -11.85
CA CYS A 24 5.63 1.89 -12.03
C CYS A 24 6.63 1.09 -11.17
N ALA A 25 6.14 0.11 -10.41
CA ALA A 25 6.99 -0.84 -9.72
C ALA A 25 7.51 -1.91 -10.69
N TYR A 26 8.78 -2.24 -10.59
CA TYR A 26 9.38 -3.30 -11.38
C TYR A 26 9.39 -4.64 -10.63
N PRO A 27 9.24 -5.77 -11.35
CA PRO A 27 9.35 -7.09 -10.74
C PRO A 27 10.76 -7.29 -10.18
N ASP A 28 10.84 -8.01 -9.06
CA ASP A 28 12.12 -8.37 -8.45
C ASP A 28 12.97 -9.21 -9.45
N PRO A 29 14.19 -8.76 -9.78
CA PRO A 29 15.06 -9.46 -10.73
C PRO A 29 15.52 -10.83 -10.23
N CYS A 30 15.41 -11.11 -8.92
CA CYS A 30 15.81 -12.36 -8.29
C CYS A 30 14.70 -13.44 -8.30
N LYS A 31 13.54 -13.16 -8.93
CA LYS A 31 12.42 -14.10 -9.03
C LYS A 31 12.79 -15.36 -9.82
N ASN A 32 12.66 -16.53 -9.17
CA ASN A 32 12.82 -17.83 -9.81
C ASN A 32 11.65 -18.16 -10.78
N ILE A 33 11.81 -19.21 -11.59
CA ILE A 33 10.83 -19.57 -12.64
C ILE A 33 9.41 -19.81 -12.09
N PHE A 34 9.29 -20.38 -10.89
CA PHE A 34 7.99 -20.62 -10.25
C PHE A 34 7.34 -19.31 -9.79
N SER A 35 8.10 -18.41 -9.17
CA SER A 35 7.59 -17.10 -8.77
C SER A 35 7.15 -16.25 -9.96
N ARG A 36 7.82 -16.37 -11.11
CA ARG A 36 7.39 -15.74 -12.37
C ARG A 36 6.09 -16.34 -12.89
N PHE A 37 5.97 -17.67 -12.88
CA PHE A 37 4.76 -18.37 -13.29
C PHE A 37 3.55 -18.01 -12.40
N PHE A 38 3.70 -18.06 -11.07
CA PHE A 38 2.61 -17.71 -10.15
C PHE A 38 2.23 -16.22 -10.21
N SER A 39 3.15 -15.33 -10.58
CA SER A 39 2.84 -13.91 -10.77
C SER A 39 1.81 -13.68 -11.88
N TYR A 40 1.66 -14.60 -12.85
CA TYR A 40 0.63 -14.51 -13.89
C TYR A 40 -0.80 -14.60 -13.33
N PHE A 41 -0.98 -15.38 -12.26
CA PHE A 41 -2.29 -15.55 -11.61
C PHE A 41 -2.56 -14.49 -10.55
N LYS A 42 -1.57 -13.68 -10.20
CA LYS A 42 -1.72 -12.59 -9.24
C LYS A 42 -2.24 -11.37 -10.00
N GLY A 43 -3.45 -10.92 -9.65
CA GLY A 43 -4.04 -9.72 -10.23
C GLY A 43 -3.19 -8.46 -9.99
N VAL A 44 -3.53 -7.37 -10.67
CA VAL A 44 -2.87 -6.08 -10.48
C VAL A 44 -3.09 -5.61 -9.04
N GLU A 45 -2.01 -5.42 -8.30
CA GLU A 45 -2.05 -4.87 -6.94
C GLU A 45 -2.28 -3.37 -7.02
N VAL A 46 -3.44 -2.91 -6.54
CA VAL A 46 -3.77 -1.48 -6.43
C VAL A 46 -3.12 -0.91 -5.17
N THR A 47 -2.56 0.30 -5.27
CA THR A 47 -1.91 0.95 -4.13
C THR A 47 -2.87 1.31 -3.01
N ASP A 48 -2.40 1.14 -1.77
CA ASP A 48 -3.05 1.58 -0.54
C ASP A 48 -2.33 2.76 0.11
N ASN A 49 -1.47 3.44 -0.63
CA ASN A 49 -0.74 4.62 -0.17
C ASN A 49 -1.69 5.82 0.04
N CYS A 50 -2.22 5.92 1.27
CA CYS A 50 -3.22 6.90 1.68
C CYS A 50 -2.62 8.29 1.98
N LEU A 51 -2.07 8.98 0.96
CA LEU A 51 -1.39 10.27 1.12
C LEU A 51 -2.26 11.51 0.85
N VAL A 52 -3.48 11.36 0.36
CA VAL A 52 -4.23 12.46 -0.25
C VAL A 52 -5.00 13.27 0.79
N ASN A 53 -5.73 12.60 1.68
CA ASN A 53 -6.54 13.28 2.69
C ASN A 53 -6.77 12.39 3.92
N VAL A 54 -7.28 12.98 5.00
CA VAL A 54 -7.82 12.27 6.17
C VAL A 54 -9.21 12.83 6.47
N TYR A 55 -10.21 11.97 6.65
CA TYR A 55 -11.56 12.42 7.03
C TYR A 55 -12.26 11.45 8.00
N PRO A 56 -13.22 11.95 8.81
CA PRO A 56 -13.96 11.12 9.75
C PRO A 56 -15.04 10.30 9.04
N ILE A 57 -15.21 9.05 9.46
CA ILE A 57 -16.32 8.16 9.10
C ILE A 57 -16.89 7.62 10.41
N GLY A 58 -18.06 8.13 10.81
CA GLY A 58 -18.59 7.87 12.14
C GLY A 58 -17.69 8.47 13.22
N GLU A 59 -17.27 7.66 14.18
CA GLU A 59 -16.37 8.06 15.29
C GLU A 59 -14.88 7.86 14.95
N ASP A 60 -14.58 7.27 13.79
CA ASP A 60 -13.24 6.87 13.38
C ASP A 60 -12.67 7.80 12.31
N PHE A 61 -11.33 7.86 12.22
CA PHE A 61 -10.62 8.62 11.20
C PHE A 61 -9.90 7.72 10.21
N TYR A 62 -9.98 8.08 8.93
CA TYR A 62 -9.39 7.32 7.83
C TYR A 62 -8.51 8.22 6.97
N ALA A 63 -7.26 7.80 6.78
CA ALA A 63 -6.39 8.30 5.73
C ALA A 63 -6.81 7.66 4.41
N VAL A 64 -6.82 8.44 3.33
CA VAL A 64 -7.32 8.01 2.02
C VAL A 64 -6.41 8.40 0.87
N THR A 65 -6.62 7.71 -0.25
CA THR A 65 -6.12 8.04 -1.58
C THR A 65 -7.27 7.87 -2.59
N GLU A 66 -6.98 7.96 -3.88
CA GLU A 66 -7.99 7.86 -4.95
C GLU A 66 -8.30 6.40 -5.36
N THR A 67 -7.92 5.43 -4.52
CA THR A 67 -8.18 4.00 -4.71
C THR A 67 -9.26 3.50 -3.76
N ASN A 68 -9.63 2.23 -3.89
CA ASN A 68 -10.62 1.58 -3.03
C ASN A 68 -10.09 1.19 -1.63
N TYR A 69 -8.83 1.50 -1.31
CA TYR A 69 -8.24 1.24 -0.01
C TYR A 69 -8.17 2.52 0.82
N ILE A 70 -8.74 2.47 2.01
CA ILE A 70 -8.69 3.54 3.02
C ILE A 70 -8.07 2.95 4.29
N THR A 71 -7.29 3.73 5.04
CA THR A 71 -6.57 3.23 6.21
C THR A 71 -7.05 3.92 7.48
N LYS A 72 -7.57 3.16 8.44
CA LYS A 72 -7.96 3.69 9.75
C LYS A 72 -6.72 4.12 10.54
N VAL A 73 -6.75 5.35 11.06
CA VAL A 73 -5.66 5.96 11.81
C VAL A 73 -6.14 6.50 13.16
N ASN A 74 -5.27 6.42 14.17
CA ASN A 74 -5.49 7.10 15.43
C ASN A 74 -5.01 8.55 15.31
N VAL A 75 -5.87 9.53 15.59
CA VAL A 75 -5.53 10.96 15.47
C VAL A 75 -4.65 11.49 16.60
N GLU A 76 -4.60 10.81 17.75
CA GLU A 76 -3.77 11.19 18.89
C GLU A 76 -2.36 10.59 18.79
N THR A 77 -2.26 9.30 18.48
CA THR A 77 -0.97 8.59 18.40
C THR A 77 -0.36 8.59 17.00
N LEU A 78 -1.14 8.96 15.97
CA LEU A 78 -0.78 8.85 14.55
C LEU A 78 -0.45 7.42 14.10
N GLU A 79 -0.89 6.42 14.87
CA GLU A 79 -0.69 5.02 14.55
C GLU A 79 -1.71 4.51 13.54
N THR A 80 -1.25 3.63 12.66
CA THR A 80 -2.12 2.88 11.76
C THR A 80 -2.79 1.74 12.52
N LEU A 81 -4.12 1.77 12.57
CA LEU A 81 -4.91 0.81 13.35
C LEU A 81 -5.39 -0.35 12.48
N LYS A 82 -5.88 -0.06 11.28
CA LYS A 82 -6.47 -1.06 10.40
C LYS A 82 -6.45 -0.58 8.95
N LYS A 83 -6.35 -1.54 8.03
CA LYS A 83 -6.71 -1.36 6.62
C LYS A 83 -8.22 -1.46 6.42
#